data_AF-A0A810Q0B2-F1
#
_entry.id   AF-A0A810Q0B2-F1
#
_cell.length_a   1.000
_cell.length_b   1.000
_cell.length_c   1.000
_cell.angle_alpha   90.00
_cell.angle_beta   90.00
_cell.angle_gamma   90.00
#
_symmetry.space_group_name_H-M   'P 1'
#
loop_
_entity.id
_entity.type
_entity.pdbx_description
1 polymer ?
#
loop_
_entity_poly.entity_id
_entity_poly.type
_entity_poly.pdbx_seq_one_letter_code
_entity_poly.pdbx_strand_id
1 'polypeptide(L)'
;MNKKYAGLDFSAWFDGKDVNEAAFCREFLSKNKLIYADNAFFTPDRRLTDPLLLLKEKIYAELECCAAKNILRTISNIVEIMKLVVHAESFPPNPDEIHVQNGTLRIDGSFLAGRSEIVRSRFPIGYNPQAGKSVVWLRFLSDLLYPEDIPTFHRCFQDEISKKK
;
A
#
# COMPACT_ATOMS: atom_id res chain seq x y z
N MET A 1 17.30 -29.28 -22.73
CA MET A 1 16.94 -29.00 -21.32
C MET A 1 18.21 -28.68 -20.56
N ASN A 2 18.32 -27.50 -19.96
CA ASN A 2 19.49 -27.09 -19.16
C ASN A 2 19.54 -27.91 -17.86
N LYS A 3 20.66 -28.57 -17.58
CA LYS A 3 20.90 -29.45 -16.40
C LYS A 3 20.81 -28.75 -15.03
N LYS A 4 20.51 -27.45 -14.97
CA LYS A 4 20.45 -26.66 -13.73
C LYS A 4 19.13 -26.75 -12.95
N TYR A 5 18.09 -27.39 -13.50
CA TYR A 5 16.74 -27.37 -12.90
C TYR A 5 16.10 -28.76 -12.77
N ALA A 6 16.89 -29.83 -12.88
CA ALA A 6 16.39 -31.19 -12.69
C ALA A 6 16.21 -31.48 -11.19
N GLY A 7 14.97 -31.42 -10.69
CA GLY A 7 14.62 -31.75 -9.29
C GLY A 7 13.86 -30.67 -8.53
N LEU A 8 13.55 -29.53 -9.16
CA LEU A 8 12.63 -28.55 -8.58
C LEU A 8 11.19 -28.98 -8.90
N ASP A 9 10.37 -29.16 -7.88
CA ASP A 9 8.92 -29.28 -8.04
C ASP A 9 8.44 -27.90 -8.51
N PHE A 10 8.23 -27.75 -9.82
CA PHE A 10 7.83 -26.46 -10.38
C PHE A 10 6.41 -26.16 -9.91
N SER A 11 6.19 -24.94 -9.42
CA SER A 11 4.85 -24.49 -9.10
C SER A 11 3.92 -24.67 -10.30
N ALA A 12 2.64 -24.96 -10.04
CA ALA A 12 1.64 -25.31 -11.06
C ALA A 12 1.44 -24.25 -12.18
N TRP A 13 2.04 -23.07 -12.03
CA TRP A 13 2.03 -22.00 -13.02
C TRP A 13 3.18 -22.04 -14.03
N PHE A 14 4.15 -22.95 -13.92
CA PHE A 14 5.26 -23.07 -14.87
C PHE A 14 5.41 -24.50 -15.40
N ASP A 15 5.38 -24.64 -16.72
CA ASP A 15 5.48 -25.95 -17.39
C ASP A 15 6.90 -26.29 -17.88
N GLY A 16 7.90 -25.48 -17.51
CA GLY A 16 9.28 -25.60 -17.96
C GLY A 16 9.62 -24.78 -19.22
N LYS A 17 8.61 -24.20 -19.89
CA LYS A 17 8.77 -23.43 -21.12
C LYS A 17 8.01 -22.10 -21.08
N ASP A 18 6.75 -22.14 -20.67
CA ASP A 18 5.80 -21.05 -20.67
C ASP A 18 5.24 -20.84 -19.25
N VAL A 19 4.86 -19.61 -18.93
CA VAL A 19 4.32 -19.21 -17.64
C VAL A 19 2.82 -18.99 -17.78
N ASN A 20 2.02 -19.68 -16.97
CA ASN A 20 0.60 -19.40 -16.83
C ASN A 20 0.40 -18.17 -15.95
N GLU A 21 0.20 -17.00 -16.56
CA GLU A 21 0.16 -15.72 -15.84
C GLU A 21 -0.98 -15.65 -14.82
N ALA A 22 -2.13 -16.27 -15.11
CA ALA A 22 -3.28 -16.28 -14.21
C ALA A 22 -3.03 -17.16 -12.98
N ALA A 23 -2.39 -18.32 -13.15
CA ALA A 23 -2.03 -19.19 -12.04
C ALA A 23 -0.92 -18.58 -11.17
N PHE A 24 0.09 -17.98 -11.80
CA PHE A 24 1.14 -17.23 -11.09
C PHE A 24 0.51 -16.09 -10.26
N CYS A 25 -0.36 -15.28 -10.89
CA CYS A 25 -1.03 -14.17 -10.23
C CYS A 25 -1.80 -14.61 -8.98
N ARG A 26 -2.57 -15.70 -9.04
CA ARG A 26 -3.29 -16.23 -7.86
C ARG A 26 -2.35 -16.63 -6.73
N GLU A 27 -1.27 -17.33 -7.04
CA GLU A 27 -0.29 -17.74 -6.02
C GLU A 27 0.42 -16.51 -5.43
N PHE A 28 0.85 -15.58 -6.26
CA PHE A 28 1.51 -14.34 -5.84
C PHE A 28 0.62 -13.50 -4.90
N LEU A 29 -0.66 -13.38 -5.22
CA LEU A 29 -1.65 -12.66 -4.41
C LEU A 29 -1.99 -13.39 -3.10
N SER A 30 -1.88 -14.72 -3.05
CA SER A 30 -2.06 -15.47 -1.79
C SER A 30 -0.96 -15.17 -0.76
N LYS A 31 0.26 -14.88 -1.24
CA LYS A 31 1.42 -14.53 -0.41
C LYS A 31 1.47 -13.02 -0.08
N ASN A 32 0.93 -12.18 -0.97
CA ASN A 32 1.01 -10.73 -0.87
C ASN A 32 -0.38 -10.09 -0.78
N LYS A 33 -0.73 -9.55 0.41
CA LYS A 33 -1.96 -8.76 0.58
C LYS A 33 -1.87 -7.45 -0.20
N LEU A 34 -2.66 -7.32 -1.25
CA LEU A 34 -2.67 -6.18 -2.17
C LEU A 34 -4.10 -5.82 -2.56
N ILE A 35 -4.35 -4.52 -2.75
CA ILE A 35 -5.58 -3.97 -3.30
C ILE A 35 -5.23 -2.95 -4.39
N TYR A 36 -6.03 -2.87 -5.45
CA TYR A 36 -5.94 -1.86 -6.51
C TYR A 36 -7.17 -0.96 -6.51
N ALA A 37 -6.98 0.31 -6.20
CA ALA A 37 -8.03 1.34 -6.19
C ALA A 37 -7.45 2.70 -6.63
N ASP A 38 -8.24 3.56 -7.27
CA ASP A 38 -7.84 4.91 -7.70
C ASP A 38 -6.47 4.98 -8.41
N ASN A 39 -6.26 4.04 -9.35
CA ASN A 39 -5.04 3.89 -10.12
C ASN A 39 -3.76 3.66 -9.30
N ALA A 40 -3.89 3.13 -8.08
CA ALA A 40 -2.76 2.81 -7.22
C ALA A 40 -2.93 1.44 -6.56
N PHE A 41 -1.79 0.79 -6.31
CA PHE A 41 -1.75 -0.41 -5.48
C PHE A 41 -1.47 -0.02 -4.02
N PHE A 42 -2.12 -0.73 -3.11
CA PHE A 42 -2.00 -0.56 -1.68
C PHE A 42 -1.57 -1.87 -1.03
N THR A 43 -0.55 -1.80 -0.17
CA THR A 43 -0.19 -2.85 0.78
C THR A 43 -0.60 -2.42 2.19
N PRO A 44 -0.61 -3.32 3.18
CA PRO A 44 -0.86 -2.95 4.57
C PRO A 44 0.13 -1.89 5.10
N ASP A 45 1.35 -1.85 4.54
CA ASP A 45 2.40 -0.92 4.94
C ASP A 45 2.27 0.45 4.28
N ARG A 46 1.99 0.51 2.98
CA ARG A 46 1.98 1.77 2.23
C ARG A 46 1.19 1.70 0.93
N ARG A 47 0.77 2.89 0.48
CA ARG A 47 0.47 3.14 -0.92
C ARG A 47 1.77 3.02 -1.73
N LEU A 48 1.74 2.29 -2.82
CA LEU A 48 2.88 2.22 -3.73
C LEU A 48 2.87 3.47 -4.63
N THR A 49 3.89 4.33 -4.48
CA THR A 49 4.06 5.58 -5.24
C THR A 49 4.59 5.34 -6.65
N ASP A 50 5.39 4.30 -6.84
CA ASP A 50 5.64 3.68 -8.15
C ASP A 50 5.16 2.22 -8.09
N PRO A 51 3.84 2.01 -8.26
CA PRO A 51 3.24 0.70 -8.09
C PRO A 51 3.78 -0.33 -9.07
N LEU A 52 4.16 0.13 -10.26
CA LEU A 52 4.55 -0.75 -11.35
C LEU A 52 5.98 -1.21 -11.15
N LEU A 53 6.94 -0.35 -10.79
CA LEU A 53 8.34 -0.79 -10.66
C LEU A 53 8.53 -1.82 -9.54
N LEU A 54 8.01 -1.54 -8.34
CA LEU A 54 8.18 -2.43 -7.18
C LEU A 54 7.52 -3.81 -7.38
N LEU A 55 6.34 -3.84 -8.01
CA LEU A 55 5.68 -5.10 -8.33
C LEU A 55 6.42 -5.84 -9.45
N LYS A 56 6.86 -5.13 -10.50
CA LYS A 56 7.62 -5.71 -11.61
C LYS A 56 8.94 -6.32 -11.14
N GLU A 57 9.66 -5.67 -10.23
CA GLU A 57 10.90 -6.20 -9.64
C GLU A 57 10.66 -7.49 -8.85
N LYS A 58 9.63 -7.53 -7.99
CA LYS A 58 9.27 -8.74 -7.25
C LYS A 58 8.85 -9.89 -8.16
N ILE A 59 7.99 -9.60 -9.14
CA ILE A 59 7.55 -10.58 -10.13
C ILE A 59 8.75 -11.07 -10.95
N TYR A 60 9.65 -10.17 -11.36
CA TYR A 60 10.86 -10.53 -12.08
C TYR A 60 11.75 -11.47 -11.28
N ALA A 61 11.98 -11.19 -9.99
CA ALA A 61 12.79 -12.05 -9.12
C ALA A 61 12.22 -13.47 -9.00
N GLU A 62 10.89 -13.63 -8.92
CA GLU A 62 10.25 -14.95 -8.92
C GLU A 62 10.31 -15.64 -10.29
N LEU A 63 10.29 -14.86 -11.39
CA LEU A 63 10.35 -15.38 -12.76
C LEU A 63 11.78 -15.56 -13.29
N GLU A 64 12.82 -15.03 -12.65
CA GLU A 64 14.21 -15.07 -13.12
C GLU A 64 14.71 -16.51 -13.33
N CYS A 65 14.23 -17.44 -12.50
CA CYS A 65 14.55 -18.86 -12.60
C CYS A 65 13.87 -19.55 -13.78
N CYS A 66 12.78 -18.99 -14.29
CA CYS A 66 12.05 -19.49 -15.43
C CYS A 66 12.69 -18.88 -16.67
N ALA A 67 13.36 -19.68 -17.50
CA ALA A 67 13.95 -19.24 -18.77
C ALA A 67 12.87 -18.89 -19.84
N ALA A 68 11.84 -18.15 -19.42
CA ALA A 68 10.67 -17.80 -20.17
C ALA A 68 11.04 -16.82 -21.28
N LYS A 69 10.55 -17.09 -22.49
CA LYS A 69 10.65 -16.15 -23.60
C LYS A 69 9.78 -14.92 -23.29
N ASN A 70 10.25 -13.72 -23.62
CA ASN A 70 9.51 -12.46 -23.47
C ASN A 70 9.10 -12.10 -22.03
N ILE A 71 9.97 -12.32 -21.05
CA ILE A 71 9.72 -12.06 -19.61
C ILE A 71 9.08 -10.69 -19.32
N LEU A 72 9.52 -9.62 -20.00
CA LEU A 72 8.96 -8.27 -19.81
C LEU A 72 7.48 -8.18 -20.21
N ARG A 73 7.06 -8.89 -21.25
CA ARG A 73 5.67 -8.96 -21.70
C ARG A 73 4.84 -9.76 -20.71
N THR A 74 5.33 -10.91 -20.26
CA THR A 74 4.69 -11.74 -19.23
C THR A 74 4.48 -10.96 -17.95
N ILE A 75 5.48 -10.22 -17.49
CA ILE A 75 5.37 -9.35 -16.31
C ILE A 75 4.27 -8.30 -16.50
N SER A 76 4.22 -7.66 -17.67
CA SER A 76 3.20 -6.64 -17.96
C SER A 76 1.79 -7.25 -17.97
N ASN A 77 1.62 -8.43 -18.57
CA ASN A 77 0.36 -9.18 -18.56
C ASN A 77 -0.08 -9.54 -17.13
N ILE A 78 0.85 -10.06 -16.31
CA ILE A 78 0.57 -10.42 -14.90
C ILE A 78 0.07 -9.20 -14.14
N VAL A 79 0.72 -8.04 -14.30
CA VAL A 79 0.33 -6.80 -13.62
C VAL A 79 -1.07 -6.35 -14.03
N GLU A 80 -1.44 -6.44 -15.32
CA GLU A 80 -2.80 -6.13 -15.77
C GLU A 80 -3.83 -7.11 -15.20
N ILE A 81 -3.55 -8.41 -15.17
CA ILE A 81 -4.41 -9.40 -14.53
C ILE A 81 -4.56 -9.09 -13.03
N MET A 82 -3.47 -8.73 -12.35
CA MET A 82 -3.51 -8.35 -10.94
C MET A 82 -4.45 -7.16 -10.71
N LYS A 83 -4.37 -6.09 -11.52
CA LYS A 83 -5.26 -4.93 -11.41
C LYS A 83 -6.73 -5.32 -11.45
N LEU A 84 -7.09 -6.33 -12.26
CA LEU A 84 -8.45 -6.85 -12.37
C LEU A 84 -8.84 -7.70 -11.15
N VAL A 85 -7.94 -8.58 -10.68
CA VAL A 85 -8.22 -9.52 -9.59
C VAL A 85 -8.31 -8.84 -8.23
N VAL A 86 -7.43 -7.86 -7.96
CA VAL A 86 -7.40 -7.13 -6.69
C VAL A 86 -8.10 -5.77 -6.77
N HIS A 87 -8.92 -5.56 -7.80
CA HIS A 87 -9.70 -4.34 -7.91
C HIS A 87 -10.63 -4.20 -6.70
N ALA A 88 -10.60 -3.04 -6.07
CA ALA A 88 -11.57 -2.67 -5.05
C ALA A 88 -12.16 -1.30 -5.36
N GLU A 89 -13.36 -1.08 -4.82
CA GLU A 89 -13.96 0.25 -4.81
C GLU A 89 -13.07 1.27 -4.10
N SER A 90 -13.21 2.54 -4.48
CA SER A 90 -12.49 3.61 -3.82
C SER A 90 -12.87 3.65 -2.33
N PHE A 91 -11.86 3.56 -1.46
CA PHE A 91 -12.04 3.62 -0.02
C PHE A 91 -11.47 4.94 0.52
N PRO A 92 -12.32 5.86 1.03
CA PRO A 92 -11.86 7.12 1.61
C PRO A 92 -11.15 6.87 2.95
N PRO A 93 -10.32 7.82 3.42
CA PRO A 93 -9.76 7.74 4.76
C PRO A 93 -10.88 7.85 5.81
N ASN A 94 -10.79 7.04 6.86
CA ASN A 94 -11.68 7.16 8.02
C ASN A 94 -11.32 8.42 8.82
N PRO A 95 -12.24 9.38 9.01
CA PRO A 95 -11.95 10.64 9.72
C PRO A 95 -11.61 10.42 11.20
N ASP A 96 -12.07 9.33 11.81
CA ASP A 96 -11.90 9.05 13.23
C ASP A 96 -10.61 8.28 13.55
N GLU A 97 -9.83 7.93 12.51
CA GLU A 97 -8.67 7.06 12.62
C GLU A 97 -7.43 7.62 11.93
N ILE A 98 -6.33 7.68 12.68
CA ILE A 98 -5.01 8.06 12.22
C ILE A 98 -4.15 6.80 12.15
N HIS A 99 -3.88 6.35 10.92
CA HIS A 99 -3.04 5.20 10.67
C HIS A 99 -1.56 5.58 10.68
N VAL A 100 -0.80 4.96 11.59
CA VAL A 100 0.63 5.19 11.79
C VAL A 100 1.41 3.89 11.51
N GLN A 101 2.74 3.93 11.52
CA GLN A 101 3.57 2.80 11.14
C GLN A 101 3.39 1.59 12.06
N ASN A 102 3.06 1.81 13.33
CA ASN A 102 2.94 0.74 14.33
C ASN A 102 1.50 0.43 14.75
N GLY A 103 0.48 1.08 14.15
CA GLY A 103 -0.90 0.93 14.60
C GLY A 103 -1.88 1.93 14.01
N THR A 104 -3.02 2.03 14.69
CA THR A 104 -4.10 2.97 14.42
C THR A 104 -4.42 3.73 15.71
N LEU A 105 -4.34 5.06 15.66
CA LEU A 105 -4.75 5.95 16.74
C LEU A 105 -6.15 6.47 16.44
N ARG A 106 -7.07 6.34 17.40
CA ARG A 106 -8.44 6.84 17.29
C ARG A 106 -8.61 8.19 17.97
N ILE A 107 -9.63 8.93 17.56
CA ILE A 107 -9.97 10.24 18.17
C ILE A 107 -10.32 10.16 19.66
N ASP A 108 -10.76 9.00 20.14
CA ASP A 108 -11.03 8.75 21.57
C ASP A 108 -9.74 8.54 22.40
N GLY A 109 -8.57 8.54 21.75
CA GLY A 109 -7.26 8.33 22.36
C GLY A 109 -6.85 6.87 22.47
N SER A 110 -7.68 5.92 22.03
CA SER A 110 -7.32 4.51 21.99
C SER A 110 -6.31 4.21 20.87
N PHE A 111 -5.38 3.29 21.14
CA PHE A 111 -4.37 2.87 20.18
C PHE A 111 -4.43 1.36 19.95
N LEU A 112 -4.69 0.98 18.71
CA LEU A 112 -4.66 -0.40 18.25
C LEU A 112 -3.29 -0.69 17.62
N ALA A 113 -2.48 -1.51 18.27
CA ALA A 113 -1.18 -1.91 17.73
C ALA A 113 -1.34 -2.90 16.56
N GLY A 114 -0.49 -2.75 15.53
CA GLY A 114 -0.44 -3.67 14.39
C GLY A 114 -0.73 -3.02 13.04
N ARG A 115 -0.58 -3.81 11.96
CA ARG A 115 -0.70 -3.38 10.55
C ARG A 115 -1.45 -4.41 9.71
N SER A 116 -2.54 -4.97 10.22
CA SER A 116 -3.28 -6.00 9.48
C SER A 116 -4.05 -5.44 8.28
N GLU A 117 -4.45 -4.18 8.35
CA GLU A 117 -5.39 -3.56 7.42
C GLU A 117 -4.69 -2.73 6.35
N ILE A 118 -5.25 -2.80 5.14
CA ILE A 118 -4.88 -1.94 4.00
C ILE A 118 -5.69 -0.66 4.13
N VAL A 119 -4.99 0.47 4.20
CA VAL A 119 -5.57 1.77 4.55
C VAL A 119 -5.16 2.82 3.54
N ARG A 120 -5.94 3.90 3.44
CA ARG A 120 -5.79 4.90 2.38
C ARG A 120 -4.46 5.66 2.48
N SER A 121 -4.07 5.97 3.71
CA SER A 121 -2.83 6.65 4.05
C SER A 121 -2.32 6.04 5.34
N ARG A 122 -1.02 5.78 5.42
CA ARG A 122 -0.33 5.39 6.64
C ARG A 122 0.88 6.29 6.81
N PHE A 123 0.95 6.98 7.92
CA PHE A 123 2.09 7.85 8.20
C PHE A 123 3.32 7.01 8.57
N PRO A 124 4.52 7.34 8.05
CA PRO A 124 5.76 6.61 8.31
C PRO A 124 6.36 6.99 9.68
N ILE A 125 5.52 7.14 10.69
CA ILE A 125 5.90 7.50 12.07
C ILE A 125 5.35 6.45 13.02
N GLY A 126 6.08 6.14 14.09
CA GLY A 126 5.59 5.30 15.17
C GLY A 126 4.92 6.14 16.26
N TYR A 127 3.72 5.77 16.67
CA TYR A 127 3.06 6.38 17.84
C TYR A 127 3.60 5.77 19.13
N ASN A 128 3.98 6.62 20.08
CA ASN A 128 4.38 6.21 21.43
C ASN A 128 3.40 6.83 22.45
N PRO A 129 2.51 6.03 23.07
CA PRO A 129 1.58 6.51 24.09
C PRO A 129 2.28 7.08 25.33
N GLN A 130 3.52 6.68 25.59
CA GLN A 130 4.32 7.14 26.74
C GLN A 130 5.11 8.42 26.43
N ALA A 131 5.02 8.96 25.21
CA ALA A 131 5.65 10.23 24.90
C ALA A 131 5.02 11.35 25.75
N GLY A 132 5.86 12.21 26.32
CA GLY A 132 5.38 13.38 27.05
C GLY A 132 4.56 14.31 26.15
N LYS A 133 3.60 15.04 26.74
CA LYS A 133 2.84 16.06 26.01
C LYS A 133 3.79 17.07 25.39
N SER A 134 3.60 17.37 24.10
CA SER A 134 4.40 18.34 23.35
C SER A 134 3.99 19.79 23.68
N VAL A 135 4.04 20.17 24.97
CA VAL A 135 3.50 21.44 25.48
C VAL A 135 4.10 22.66 24.78
N VAL A 136 5.41 22.66 24.52
CA VAL A 136 6.10 23.78 23.84
C VAL A 136 5.59 23.96 22.42
N TRP A 137 5.45 22.87 21.66
CA TRP A 137 5.00 22.91 20.28
C TRP A 137 3.50 23.23 20.17
N LEU A 138 2.68 22.65 21.06
CA LEU A 138 1.25 22.97 21.15
C LEU A 138 1.02 24.43 21.54
N ARG A 139 1.83 24.97 22.45
CA ARG A 139 1.78 26.40 22.80
C ARG A 139 2.19 27.27 21.63
N PHE A 140 3.28 26.95 20.95
CA PHE A 140 3.68 27.67 19.72
C PHE A 140 2.55 27.71 18.68
N LEU A 141 1.86 26.59 18.45
CA LEU A 141 0.71 26.55 17.54
C LEU A 141 -0.47 27.38 18.05
N SER A 142 -0.76 27.32 19.34
CA SER A 142 -1.83 28.11 19.96
C SER A 142 -1.54 29.61 19.91
N ASP A 143 -0.28 30.01 19.98
CA ASP A 143 0.13 31.42 19.92
C ASP A 143 0.14 31.96 18.48
N LEU A 144 0.08 31.07 17.47
CA LEU A 144 0.06 31.44 16.06
C LEU A 144 -1.33 31.88 15.58
N LEU A 145 -2.39 31.40 16.24
CA LEU A 145 -3.77 31.62 15.84
C LEU A 145 -4.55 32.27 16.98
N TYR A 146 -5.26 33.36 16.70
CA TYR A 146 -6.27 33.82 17.64
C TYR A 146 -7.45 32.83 17.65
N PRO A 147 -8.14 32.62 18.77
CA PRO A 147 -9.27 31.70 18.85
C PRO A 147 -10.34 31.97 17.79
N GLU A 148 -10.54 33.23 17.42
CA GLU A 148 -11.49 33.69 16.40
C GLU A 148 -11.08 33.27 14.98
N ASP A 149 -9.79 32.98 14.75
CA ASP A 149 -9.26 32.58 13.44
C ASP A 149 -9.40 31.07 13.18
N ILE A 150 -9.56 30.25 14.23
CA ILE A 150 -9.64 28.79 14.11
C ILE A 150 -10.79 28.35 13.19
N PRO A 151 -12.04 28.88 13.31
CA PRO A 151 -13.13 28.51 12.41
C PRO A 151 -12.87 28.92 10.96
N THR A 152 -12.26 30.09 10.75
CA THR A 152 -11.90 30.61 9.42
C THR A 152 -10.83 29.73 8.78
N PHE A 153 -9.80 29.35 9.53
CA PHE A 153 -8.76 28.44 9.08
C PHE A 153 -9.34 27.07 8.71
N HIS A 154 -10.23 26.52 9.54
CA HIS A 154 -10.94 25.26 9.25
C HIS A 154 -11.74 25.34 7.94
N ARG A 155 -12.49 26.43 7.73
CA ARG A 155 -13.28 26.65 6.51
C ARG A 155 -12.38 26.73 5.27
N CYS A 156 -11.33 27.56 5.32
CA CYS A 156 -10.38 27.68 4.21
C CYS A 156 -9.70 26.33 3.88
N PHE A 157 -9.35 25.55 4.90
CA PHE A 157 -8.73 24.24 4.69
C PHE A 157 -9.69 23.25 4.03
N GLN A 158 -10.97 23.24 4.43
CA GLN A 158 -11.98 22.39 3.79
C GLN A 158 -12.30 22.80 2.35
N ASP A 159 -12.34 24.10 2.06
CA ASP A 159 -12.52 24.61 0.70
C ASP A 159 -11.36 24.20 -0.22
N GLU A 160 -10.12 24.25 0.30
CA GLU A 160 -8.91 23.87 -0.44
C GLU A 160 -8.87 22.35 -0.73
N ILE A 161 -9.31 21.52 0.23
CA ILE A 161 -9.46 20.07 0.03
C ILE A 161 -10.53 19.77 -1.01
N SER A 162 -11.63 20.53 -1.02
CA SER A 162 -12.75 20.32 -1.95
C SER A 162 -12.40 20.69 -3.39
N LYS A 163 -11.49 21.65 -3.60
CA LYS A 163 -10.97 22.04 -4.93
C LYS A 163 -9.99 21.02 -5.53
N LYS A 164 -9.44 20.10 -4.72
CA LYS A 164 -8.46 19.09 -5.14
C LYS A 164 -9.06 17.70 -5.39
N LYS A 165 -10.37 17.54 -5.24
CA LYS A 165 -11.13 16.37 -5.70
C LYS A 165 -11.62 16.60 -7.13
#